data_AF-A0A6A3QV60-F1
#
_entry.id   AF-A0A6A3QV60-F1
#
_cell.length_a   1.000
_cell.length_b   1.000
_cell.length_c   1.000
_cell.angle_alpha   90.00
_cell.angle_beta   90.00
_cell.angle_gamma   90.00
#
_symmetry.space_group_name_H-M   'P 1'
#
loop_
_entity.id
_entity.type
_entity.pdbx_description
1 polymer ?
#
loop_
_entity_poly.entity_id
_entity_poly.type
_entity_poly.pdbx_seq_one_letter_code
_entity_poly.pdbx_strand_id
1 'polypeptide(L)'
;MKCEAEELKQLVAEGVDALSANSKKERFDEQSWDSLKSSPFYEVLREYRDVLPDEIPAELPQDKGVQHEIDLVSGTKYCVTRQWPLPREQVKAFDDFFESRRKAGQVRESKSPHSAPTFCVKKAQGGWRIVHA
;
A
#
# COMPACT_ATOMS: atom_id res chain seq x y z
N MET A 1 34.67 18.02 -2.54
CA MET A 1 34.33 18.70 -3.81
C MET A 1 33.66 17.64 -4.66
N LYS A 2 32.31 17.59 -4.67
CA LYS A 2 31.59 16.65 -5.55
C LYS A 2 31.74 17.21 -6.97
N CYS A 3 32.04 16.37 -7.96
CA CYS A 3 32.22 16.85 -9.32
C CYS A 3 30.85 17.23 -9.90
N GLU A 4 30.78 18.28 -10.72
CA GLU A 4 29.52 18.77 -11.33
C GLU A 4 28.75 17.65 -12.06
N ALA A 5 29.44 16.63 -12.55
CA ALA A 5 28.85 15.46 -13.19
C ALA A 5 28.07 14.55 -12.22
N GLU A 6 28.43 14.49 -10.93
CA GLU A 6 27.68 13.76 -9.91
C GLU A 6 26.40 14.53 -9.51
N GLU A 7 26.47 15.86 -9.44
CA GLU A 7 25.31 16.71 -9.16
C GLU A 7 24.31 16.72 -10.32
N LEU A 8 24.79 16.77 -11.57
CA LEU A 8 23.93 16.65 -12.75
C LEU A 8 23.27 15.27 -12.85
N LYS A 9 23.97 14.18 -12.49
CA LYS A 9 23.36 12.84 -12.44
C LYS A 9 22.30 12.73 -11.35
N GLN A 10 22.54 13.33 -10.18
CA GLN A 10 21.57 13.38 -9.09
C GLN A 10 20.32 14.17 -9.50
N LEU A 11 20.49 15.35 -10.09
CA LEU A 11 19.39 16.20 -10.58
C LEU A 11 18.59 15.53 -11.71
N VAL A 12 19.25 14.79 -12.60
CA VAL A 12 18.58 14.04 -13.67
C VAL A 12 17.83 12.84 -13.11
N ALA A 13 18.40 12.08 -12.16
CA ALA A 13 17.69 10.96 -11.51
C ALA A 13 16.46 11.45 -10.74
N GLU A 14 16.62 12.51 -9.94
CA GLU A 14 15.52 13.15 -9.21
C GLU A 14 14.45 13.73 -10.16
N GLY A 15 14.86 14.32 -11.28
CA GLY A 15 13.96 14.86 -12.31
C GLY A 15 13.18 13.79 -13.07
N VAL A 16 13.82 12.65 -13.41
CA VAL A 16 13.16 11.51 -14.06
C VAL A 16 12.17 10.84 -13.10
N ASP A 17 12.55 10.68 -11.83
CA ASP A 17 11.65 10.15 -10.80
C ASP A 17 10.47 11.09 -10.53
N ALA A 18 10.68 12.40 -10.55
CA ALA A 18 9.61 13.40 -10.41
C ALA A 18 8.64 13.40 -11.60
N LEU A 19 9.14 13.35 -12.84
CA LEU A 19 8.29 13.26 -14.05
C LEU A 19 7.50 11.94 -14.11
N SER A 20 8.13 10.84 -13.70
CA SER A 20 7.53 9.51 -13.55
C SER A 20 6.49 9.44 -12.42
N ALA A 21 6.63 10.26 -11.38
CA ALA A 21 5.67 10.38 -10.28
C ALA A 21 4.48 11.26 -10.65
N ASN A 22 4.70 12.38 -11.36
CA ASN A 22 3.65 13.27 -11.85
C ASN A 22 2.68 12.53 -12.78
N SER A 23 3.21 11.79 -13.77
CA SER A 23 2.38 10.97 -14.67
C SER A 23 1.57 9.87 -13.95
N LYS A 24 2.11 9.28 -12.87
CA LYS A 24 1.36 8.29 -12.07
C LYS A 24 0.27 8.92 -11.21
N LYS A 25 0.51 10.14 -10.72
CA LYS A 25 -0.49 10.89 -9.97
C LYS A 25 -1.63 11.33 -10.89
N GLU A 26 -1.30 11.91 -12.04
CA GLU A 26 -2.25 12.28 -13.08
C GLU A 26 -3.11 11.09 -13.51
N ARG A 27 -2.49 9.94 -13.81
CA ARG A 27 -3.23 8.71 -14.15
C ARG A 27 -4.18 8.24 -13.04
N PHE A 28 -3.86 8.51 -11.78
CA PHE A 28 -4.75 8.18 -10.68
C PHE A 28 -5.91 9.18 -10.58
N ASP A 29 -5.63 10.47 -10.71
CA ASP A 29 -6.65 11.53 -10.67
C ASP A 29 -7.62 11.40 -11.87
N GLU A 30 -7.14 10.92 -13.02
CA GLU A 30 -7.94 10.55 -14.19
C GLU A 30 -8.94 9.41 -13.91
N GLN A 31 -8.72 8.59 -12.88
CA GLN A 31 -9.64 7.51 -12.47
C GLN A 31 -10.66 7.96 -11.42
N SER A 32 -10.73 9.26 -11.13
CA SER A 32 -11.70 9.82 -10.19
C SER A 32 -13.15 9.75 -10.71
N TRP A 33 -14.11 9.83 -9.79
CA TRP A 33 -15.54 9.95 -10.11
C TRP A 33 -15.85 11.15 -11.01
N ASP A 34 -15.06 12.22 -10.92
CA ASP A 34 -15.24 13.41 -11.76
C ASP A 34 -14.94 13.12 -13.23
N SER A 35 -13.88 12.36 -13.51
CA SER A 35 -13.56 11.93 -14.87
C SER A 35 -14.63 11.01 -15.48
N LEU A 36 -15.27 10.20 -14.64
CA LEU A 36 -16.30 9.25 -15.08
C LEU A 36 -17.62 9.91 -15.49
N LYS A 37 -17.86 11.19 -15.16
CA LYS A 37 -19.08 11.93 -15.54
C LYS A 37 -19.30 12.01 -17.05
N SER A 38 -18.22 11.93 -17.83
CA SER A 38 -18.25 11.93 -19.30
C SER A 38 -18.60 10.59 -19.91
N SER A 39 -18.58 9.50 -19.12
CA SER A 39 -18.83 8.15 -19.60
C SER A 39 -20.31 7.92 -19.88
N PRO A 40 -20.67 7.21 -20.98
CA PRO A 40 -22.04 6.80 -21.24
C PRO A 40 -22.60 5.85 -20.16
N PHE A 41 -21.74 5.29 -19.31
CA PHE A 41 -22.11 4.38 -18.21
C PHE A 41 -22.21 5.08 -16.85
N TYR A 42 -22.07 6.41 -16.78
CA TYR A 42 -22.02 7.13 -15.51
C TYR A 42 -23.22 6.86 -14.59
N GLU A 43 -24.43 6.77 -15.17
CA GLU A 43 -25.64 6.50 -14.40
C GLU A 43 -25.60 5.13 -13.71
N VAL A 44 -25.12 4.09 -14.41
CA VAL A 44 -24.95 2.74 -13.84
C VAL A 44 -23.86 2.72 -12.78
N LEU A 45 -22.74 3.40 -13.04
CA LEU A 45 -21.64 3.50 -12.07
C LEU A 45 -22.08 4.21 -10.79
N ARG A 46 -22.94 5.22 -10.90
CA ARG A 46 -23.52 5.93 -9.75
C ARG A 46 -24.49 5.06 -8.97
N GLU A 47 -25.27 4.22 -9.65
CA GLU A 47 -26.19 3.26 -9.02
C GLU A 47 -25.43 2.25 -8.12
N TYR A 48 -24.29 1.74 -8.59
CA TYR A 48 -23.45 0.77 -7.87
C TYR A 48 -22.26 1.41 -7.12
N ARG A 49 -22.42 2.65 -6.66
CA ARG A 49 -21.35 3.38 -5.96
C ARG A 49 -20.91 2.68 -4.67
N ASP A 50 -21.83 1.96 -4.03
CA ASP A 50 -21.57 1.15 -2.83
C ASP A 50 -20.60 -0.01 -3.07
N VAL A 51 -20.60 -0.58 -4.28
CA VAL A 51 -19.68 -1.66 -4.69
C VAL A 51 -18.28 -1.13 -5.03
N LEU A 52 -18.18 0.14 -5.39
CA LEU A 52 -16.94 0.81 -5.82
C LEU A 52 -16.58 1.98 -4.88
N PRO A 53 -16.33 1.74 -3.57
CA PRO A 53 -16.04 2.82 -2.64
C PRO A 53 -14.68 3.47 -2.94
N ASP A 54 -14.56 4.77 -2.65
CA ASP A 54 -13.31 5.53 -2.79
C ASP A 54 -12.21 5.03 -1.84
N GLU A 55 -12.63 4.60 -0.64
CA GLU A 55 -11.77 4.06 0.39
C GLU A 55 -12.23 2.66 0.79
N ILE A 56 -11.27 1.80 1.12
CA ILE A 56 -11.56 0.44 1.59
C ILE A 56 -12.23 0.55 2.97
N PRO A 57 -13.44 0.00 3.16
CA PRO A 57 -14.11 0.02 4.46
C PRO A 57 -13.23 -0.54 5.57
N ALA A 58 -13.30 0.08 6.75
CA ALA A 58 -12.59 -0.36 7.95
C ALA A 58 -13.32 -1.51 8.68
N GLU A 59 -14.04 -2.34 7.92
CA GLU A 59 -14.82 -3.46 8.44
C GLU A 59 -14.29 -4.77 7.82
N LEU A 60 -14.55 -5.88 8.52
CA LEU A 60 -14.31 -7.19 7.95
C LEU A 60 -15.42 -7.51 6.94
N PRO A 61 -15.08 -8.12 5.79
CA PRO A 61 -16.09 -8.65 4.88
C PRO A 61 -17.02 -9.63 5.60
N GLN A 62 -18.28 -9.68 5.18
CA GLN A 62 -19.21 -10.69 5.68
C GLN A 62 -18.66 -12.10 5.43
N ASP A 63 -18.73 -12.96 6.44
CA ASP A 63 -18.30 -14.35 6.32
C ASP A 63 -19.22 -15.09 5.34
N LYS A 64 -18.65 -15.58 4.25
CA LYS A 64 -19.34 -16.35 3.20
C LYS A 64 -19.16 -17.87 3.38
N GLY A 65 -18.58 -18.32 4.49
CA GLY A 65 -18.27 -19.73 4.75
C GLY A 65 -17.06 -20.26 3.99
N VAL A 66 -16.33 -19.40 3.27
CA VAL A 66 -15.10 -19.74 2.55
C VAL A 66 -13.96 -18.95 3.17
N GLN A 67 -12.99 -19.65 3.74
CA GLN A 67 -11.81 -19.06 4.36
C GLN A 67 -10.55 -19.43 3.56
N HIS A 68 -9.58 -18.53 3.54
CA HIS A 68 -8.28 -18.83 2.95
C HIS A 68 -7.46 -19.66 3.94
N GLU A 69 -7.16 -20.89 3.56
CA GLU A 69 -6.25 -21.77 4.28
C GLU A 69 -4.90 -21.82 3.55
N ILE A 70 -3.81 -21.84 4.33
CA ILE A 70 -2.45 -21.95 3.80
C ILE A 70 -1.94 -23.35 4.13
N ASP A 71 -1.97 -24.23 3.14
CA ASP A 71 -1.43 -25.58 3.26
C ASP A 71 0.10 -25.55 3.30
N LEU A 72 0.68 -26.12 4.36
CA LEU A 72 2.12 -26.26 4.49
C LEU A 72 2.56 -27.66 4.05
N VAL A 73 3.63 -27.71 3.24
CA VAL A 73 4.28 -28.97 2.91
C VAL A 73 4.84 -29.61 4.18
N SER A 74 4.63 -30.91 4.37
CA SER A 74 5.12 -31.64 5.55
C SER A 74 6.63 -31.51 5.70
N GLY A 75 7.10 -31.15 6.90
CA GLY A 75 8.52 -30.95 7.18
C GLY A 75 9.04 -29.54 6.88
N THR A 76 8.19 -28.63 6.40
CA THR A 76 8.54 -27.21 6.26
C THR A 76 8.87 -26.60 7.61
N LYS A 77 10.03 -25.93 7.69
CA LYS A 77 10.43 -25.16 8.87
C LYS A 77 9.82 -23.77 8.81
N TYR A 78 9.59 -23.18 9.98
CA TYR A 78 9.11 -21.81 10.07
C TYR A 78 10.14 -20.82 9.51
N CYS A 79 9.66 -19.78 8.83
CA CYS A 79 10.48 -18.67 8.38
C CYS A 79 10.50 -17.58 9.47
N VAL A 80 11.68 -17.31 10.03
CA VAL A 80 11.87 -16.21 11.00
C VAL A 80 12.95 -15.30 10.49
N THR A 81 12.54 -14.12 10.06
CA THR A 81 13.43 -13.02 9.74
C THR A 81 13.10 -11.85 10.66
N ARG A 82 14.15 -11.27 11.26
CA ARG A 82 14.00 -10.12 12.17
C ARG A 82 13.66 -8.86 11.39
N GLN A 83 12.86 -8.00 12.01
CA GLN A 83 12.58 -6.67 11.50
C GLN A 83 13.88 -5.87 11.33
N TRP A 84 14.08 -5.30 10.14
CA TRP A 84 15.19 -4.39 9.90
C TRP A 84 14.94 -3.04 10.59
N PRO A 85 16.01 -2.33 11.01
CA PRO A 85 15.86 -0.98 11.55
C PRO A 85 15.16 -0.06 10.55
N LEU A 86 14.10 0.62 10.98
CA LEU A 86 13.36 1.58 10.18
C LEU A 86 13.67 3.03 10.61
N PRO A 87 13.72 4.00 9.69
CA PRO A 87 13.77 5.42 10.03
C PRO A 87 12.56 5.84 10.87
N ARG A 88 12.72 6.84 11.75
CA ARG A 88 11.66 7.30 12.67
C ARG A 88 10.36 7.69 11.96
N GLU A 89 10.45 8.31 10.79
CA GLU A 89 9.28 8.67 9.96
C GLU A 89 8.49 7.43 9.51
N GLN A 90 9.20 6.36 9.12
CA GLN A 90 8.57 5.11 8.70
C GLN A 90 7.98 4.34 9.88
N VAL A 91 8.62 4.40 11.06
CA VAL A 91 8.08 3.80 12.28
C VAL A 91 6.73 4.41 12.63
N LYS A 92 6.61 5.74 12.60
CA LYS A 92 5.31 6.39 12.85
C LYS A 92 4.25 5.96 11.84
N ALA A 93 4.59 5.93 10.55
CA ALA A 93 3.66 5.50 9.51
C ALA A 93 3.24 4.02 9.66
N PHE A 94 4.16 3.19 10.15
CA PHE A 94 3.93 1.78 10.45
C PHE A 94 2.93 1.64 11.62
N ASP A 95 3.19 2.31 12.74
CA ASP A 95 2.34 2.27 13.92
C ASP A 95 0.92 2.78 13.62
N ASP A 96 0.80 3.91 12.93
CA ASP A 96 -0.48 4.49 12.52
C ASP A 96 -1.27 3.52 11.61
N PHE A 97 -0.60 2.86 10.67
CA PHE A 97 -1.21 1.88 9.78
C PHE A 97 -1.75 0.66 10.54
N PHE A 98 -0.92 0.04 11.38
CA PHE A 98 -1.32 -1.16 12.10
C PHE A 98 -2.38 -0.88 13.16
N GLU A 99 -2.34 0.30 13.80
CA GLU A 99 -3.39 0.70 14.74
C GLU A 99 -4.75 0.88 14.03
N SER A 100 -4.77 1.48 12.84
CA SER A 100 -5.98 1.56 12.01
C SER A 100 -6.52 0.18 11.64
N ARG A 101 -5.64 -0.73 11.18
CA ARG A 101 -6.02 -2.10 10.81
C ARG A 101 -6.47 -2.95 12.00
N ARG A 102 -5.89 -2.71 13.17
CA ARG A 102 -6.29 -3.34 14.44
C ARG A 102 -7.69 -2.90 14.85
N LYS A 103 -8.00 -1.61 14.80
CA LYS A 103 -9.35 -1.07 15.06
C LYS A 103 -10.38 -1.63 14.07
N ALA A 104 -9.99 -1.83 12.82
CA ALA A 104 -10.81 -2.44 11.78
C ALA A 104 -11.02 -3.96 11.94
N GLY A 105 -10.36 -4.60 12.91
CA GLY A 105 -10.39 -6.07 13.09
C GLY A 105 -9.63 -6.85 12.02
N GLN A 106 -8.91 -6.18 11.11
CA GLN A 106 -8.19 -6.79 9.98
C GLN A 106 -6.85 -7.39 10.40
N VAL A 107 -6.24 -6.88 11.47
CA VAL A 107 -4.98 -7.38 12.02
C VAL A 107 -5.11 -7.54 13.54
N ARG A 108 -4.42 -8.51 14.11
CA ARG A 108 -4.32 -8.74 15.56
C ARG A 108 -2.89 -9.10 15.96
N GLU A 109 -2.58 -8.91 17.23
CA GLU A 109 -1.35 -9.43 17.80
C GLU A 109 -1.31 -10.97 17.69
N SER A 110 -0.13 -11.49 17.37
CA SER A 110 0.09 -12.93 17.23
C SER A 110 1.35 -13.37 17.96
N LYS A 111 1.35 -14.62 18.44
CA LYS A 111 2.54 -15.32 18.95
C LYS A 111 3.03 -16.34 17.91
N SER A 112 3.00 -15.95 16.64
CA SER A 112 3.35 -16.83 15.53
C SER A 112 4.83 -17.23 15.60
N PRO A 113 5.19 -18.49 15.31
CA PRO A 113 6.58 -18.86 15.10
C PRO A 113 7.13 -18.34 13.76
N HIS A 114 6.30 -17.75 12.90
CA HIS A 114 6.72 -17.17 11.62
C HIS A 114 6.79 -15.65 11.73
N SER A 115 7.84 -15.05 11.15
CA SER A 115 7.98 -13.60 11.05
C SER A 115 8.69 -13.17 9.76
N ALA A 116 8.15 -12.13 9.14
CA ALA A 116 8.72 -11.46 7.96
C ALA A 116 8.96 -9.98 8.29
N PRO A 117 10.10 -9.38 7.89
CA PRO A 117 10.35 -7.98 8.08
C PRO A 117 9.42 -7.19 7.16
N THR A 118 9.01 -6.03 7.64
CA THR A 118 8.06 -5.16 6.97
C THR A 118 8.67 -3.78 6.81
N PHE A 119 8.43 -3.12 5.69
CA PHE A 119 8.97 -1.79 5.40
C PHE A 119 7.95 -0.92 4.66
N CYS A 120 8.24 0.38 4.58
CA CYS A 120 7.35 1.37 3.99
C CYS A 120 7.93 1.88 2.66
N VAL A 121 7.10 1.93 1.62
CA VAL A 121 7.43 2.52 0.32
C VAL A 121 6.58 3.76 0.08
N LYS A 122 7.20 4.87 -0.36
CA LYS A 122 6.46 6.09 -0.71
C LYS A 122 5.62 5.87 -1.98
N LYS A 123 4.34 6.20 -1.92
CA LYS A 123 3.46 6.27 -3.09
C LYS A 123 3.64 7.62 -3.79
N ALA A 124 3.39 7.64 -5.11
CA ALA A 124 3.39 8.87 -5.91
C ALA A 124 2.39 9.94 -5.38
N GLN A 125 1.32 9.51 -4.72
CA GLN A 125 0.28 10.40 -4.16
C GLN A 125 0.63 10.98 -2.77
N GLY A 126 1.80 10.68 -2.22
CA GLY A 126 2.24 11.28 -0.94
C GLY A 126 1.91 10.49 0.33
N GLY A 127 1.56 9.20 0.21
CA GLY A 127 1.35 8.28 1.34
C GLY A 127 2.38 7.16 1.42
N TRP A 128 2.33 6.37 2.48
CA TRP A 128 3.15 5.16 2.65
C TRP A 128 2.37 3.89 2.27
N ARG A 129 3.04 2.93 1.64
CA ARG A 129 2.56 1.57 1.44
C ARG A 129 3.39 0.63 2.29
N ILE A 130 2.73 -0.17 3.13
CA ILE A 130 3.36 -1.22 3.92
C ILE A 130 3.63 -2.43 3.01
N VAL A 131 4.83 -2.99 3.08
CA VAL A 131 5.29 -4.13 2.27
C VAL A 131 5.97 -5.15 3.19
N HIS A 132 5.60 -6.42 3.06
CA HIS A 132 6.24 -7.55 3.74
C HIS A 132 7.26 -8.20 2.78
N ALA A 133 8.43 -8.56 3.29
CA ALA A 133 9.50 -9.21 2.51
C ALA A 133 9.52 -10.74 2.65
#